data_AF-A0A7Y5C9J7-F1
#
_entry.id   AF-A0A7Y5C9J7-F1
#
_cell.length_a   1.000
_cell.length_b   1.000
_cell.length_c   1.000
_cell.angle_alpha   90.00
_cell.angle_beta   90.00
_cell.angle_gamma   90.00
#
_symmetry.space_group_name_H-M   'P 1'
#
loop_
_entity.id
_entity.type
_entity.pdbx_description
1 polymer ?
#
loop_
_entity_poly.entity_id
_entity_poly.type
_entity_poly.pdbx_seq_one_letter_code
_entity_poly.pdbx_strand_id
1 'polypeptide(L)'
;MHEPKRYCSEPWRYTMTARESQFWRKGDRSQRQRLLECLAARVLGEAVDHDRNRFVIMDEGGEIVAKGKIQAPNLDDELERMDRAQNRLN
;
A
#
# COMPACT_ATOMS: atom_id res chain seq x y z
N MET A 1 17.99 7.16 -19.55
CA MET A 1 17.78 7.83 -18.26
C MET A 1 17.30 6.78 -17.28
N HIS A 2 18.07 6.45 -16.24
CA HIS A 2 17.60 5.56 -15.19
C HIS A 2 16.69 6.36 -14.26
N GLU A 3 15.43 5.94 -14.12
CA GLU A 3 14.59 6.43 -13.04
C GLU A 3 15.31 6.13 -11.71
N PRO A 4 15.44 7.13 -10.81
CA PRO A 4 16.04 6.88 -9.50
C PRO A 4 15.23 5.78 -8.83
N LYS A 5 15.89 4.73 -8.35
CA LYS A 5 15.25 3.64 -7.60
C LYS A 5 14.45 4.28 -6.46
N ARG A 6 13.12 4.30 -6.61
CA ARG A 6 12.15 5.05 -5.78
C ARG A 6 11.84 4.41 -4.44
N TYR A 7 12.47 3.27 -4.18
CA TYR A 7 12.48 2.65 -2.88
C TYR A 7 13.67 3.25 -2.14
N CYS A 8 13.40 3.99 -1.06
CA CYS A 8 14.42 4.16 -0.04
C CYS A 8 14.99 2.78 0.31
N SER A 9 16.18 2.73 0.91
CA SER A 9 16.92 1.52 1.31
C SER A 9 16.13 0.43 2.06
N GLU A 10 14.84 0.64 2.33
CA GLU A 10 13.90 -0.31 2.87
C GLU A 10 12.57 -0.36 2.06
N PRO A 11 12.18 -1.52 1.50
CA PRO A 11 11.04 -1.66 0.56
C PRO A 11 9.65 -1.42 1.15
N TRP A 12 9.55 -1.20 2.47
CA TRP A 12 8.30 -0.92 3.18
C TRP A 12 8.00 0.58 3.34
N ARG A 13 8.86 1.44 2.77
CA ARG A 13 8.72 2.90 2.77
C ARG A 13 8.45 3.40 1.36
N TYR A 14 7.37 4.15 1.21
CA TYR A 14 7.05 4.85 -0.03
C TYR A 14 7.17 6.35 0.18
N THR A 15 8.04 6.99 -0.60
CA THR A 15 8.15 8.45 -0.66
C THR A 15 7.38 8.92 -1.88
N MET A 16 6.35 9.75 -1.66
CA MET A 16 5.58 10.36 -2.73
C MET A 16 6.48 11.17 -3.67
N THR A 17 6.12 11.21 -4.95
CA THR A 17 6.71 12.16 -5.89
C THR A 17 6.34 13.61 -5.53
N ALA A 18 7.08 14.59 -6.08
CA ALA A 18 6.72 16.00 -5.98
C ALA A 18 5.27 16.29 -6.41
N ARG A 19 4.81 15.63 -7.48
CA ARG A 19 3.45 15.78 -8.00
C ARG A 19 2.40 15.23 -7.04
N GLU A 20 2.63 14.04 -6.49
CA GLU A 20 1.73 13.42 -5.50
C GLU A 20 1.70 14.22 -4.20
N SER A 21 2.86 14.71 -3.74
CA SER A 21 2.97 15.58 -2.56
C SER A 21 2.22 16.91 -2.76
N GLN A 22 2.33 17.50 -3.95
CA GLN A 22 1.58 18.71 -4.28
C GLN A 22 0.07 18.43 -4.34
N PHE A 23 -0.34 17.30 -4.93
CA PHE A 23 -1.74 16.87 -4.98
C PHE A 23 -2.28 16.61 -3.57
N TRP A 24 -1.50 15.99 -2.69
CA TRP A 24 -1.84 15.79 -1.29
C TRP A 24 -2.08 17.11 -0.55
N ARG A 25 -1.12 18.06 -0.65
CA ARG A 25 -1.20 19.35 0.05
C ARG A 25 -2.39 20.19 -0.42
N LYS A 26 -2.64 20.26 -1.73
CA LYS A 26 -3.69 21.09 -2.34
C LYS A 26 -5.06 20.41 -2.43
N GLY A 27 -5.10 19.09 -2.35
CA GLY A 27 -6.32 18.31 -2.56
C GLY A 27 -7.30 18.40 -1.40
N ASP A 28 -8.58 18.20 -1.70
CA ASP A 28 -9.63 18.03 -0.70
C ASP A 28 -9.59 16.65 -0.03
N ARG A 29 -10.46 16.42 0.95
CA ARG A 29 -10.48 15.17 1.72
C ARG A 29 -10.69 13.93 0.83
N SER A 30 -11.57 13.99 -0.15
CA SER A 30 -11.88 12.87 -1.04
C SER A 30 -10.72 12.58 -2.00
N GLN A 31 -10.08 13.63 -2.51
CA GLN A 31 -8.90 13.54 -3.36
C GLN A 31 -7.71 12.94 -2.60
N ARG A 32 -7.49 13.40 -1.36
CA ARG A 32 -6.49 12.84 -0.45
C ARG A 32 -6.73 11.37 -0.16
N GLN A 33 -7.97 10.99 0.12
CA GLN A 33 -8.33 9.60 0.39
C GLN A 33 -8.06 8.70 -0.82
N ARG A 34 -8.48 9.10 -2.03
CA ARG A 34 -8.19 8.36 -3.26
C ARG A 34 -6.69 8.21 -3.52
N LEU A 35 -5.91 9.28 -3.30
CA LEU A 35 -4.46 9.20 -3.43
C LEU A 35 -3.89 8.14 -2.46
N LEU A 36 -4.31 8.16 -1.20
CA LEU A 36 -3.86 7.16 -0.22
C LEU A 36 -4.25 5.73 -0.60
N GLU A 37 -5.46 5.51 -1.11
CA GLU A 37 -5.90 4.20 -1.59
C GLU A 37 -5.00 3.69 -2.73
N CYS A 38 -4.71 4.53 -3.72
CA CYS A 38 -3.80 4.18 -4.81
C CYS A 38 -2.39 3.89 -4.32
N LEU A 39 -1.86 4.70 -3.39
CA LEU A 39 -0.51 4.52 -2.87
C LEU A 39 -0.40 3.29 -1.97
N ALA A 40 -1.39 3.05 -1.11
CA ALA A 40 -1.43 1.85 -0.27
C ALA A 40 -1.47 0.57 -1.12
N ALA A 41 -2.24 0.54 -2.22
CA ALA A 41 -2.28 -0.60 -3.13
C ALA A 41 -0.91 -0.88 -3.78
N ARG A 42 -0.17 0.17 -4.17
CA ARG A 42 1.20 0.01 -4.70
C ARG A 42 2.14 -0.57 -3.65
N VAL A 43 2.13 -0.03 -2.43
CA VAL A 43 3.01 -0.53 -1.35
C VAL A 43 2.63 -1.95 -0.94
N LEU A 44 1.35 -2.31 -0.98
CA LEU A 44 0.90 -3.67 -0.71
C LEU A 44 1.50 -4.68 -1.69
N GLY A 45 1.47 -4.39 -3.00
CA GLY A 45 2.08 -5.27 -4.01
C GLY A 45 3.55 -5.54 -3.74
N GLU A 46 4.31 -4.49 -3.45
CA GLU A 46 5.75 -4.57 -3.18
C GLU A 46 6.06 -5.26 -1.83
N ALA A 47 5.26 -5.00 -0.80
CA ALA A 47 5.49 -5.59 0.51
C ALA A 47 5.14 -7.09 0.57
N VAL A 48 4.20 -7.56 -0.26
CA VAL A 48 3.93 -8.99 -0.47
C VAL A 48 5.17 -9.68 -1.06
N ASP A 49 5.85 -9.06 -2.02
CA ASP A 49 7.10 -9.58 -2.58
C ASP A 49 8.23 -9.69 -1.54
N HIS A 50 8.10 -9.00 -0.40
CA HIS A 50 9.12 -8.92 0.65
C HIS A 50 8.70 -9.53 2.00
N ASP A 51 7.56 -10.24 2.07
CA ASP A 51 7.01 -10.87 3.29
C ASP A 51 6.95 -9.90 4.49
N ARG A 52 6.48 -8.66 4.25
CA ARG A 52 6.36 -7.62 5.28
C ARG A 52 4.91 -7.33 5.62
N ASN A 53 4.66 -7.10 6.91
CA ASN A 53 3.33 -6.85 7.46
C ASN A 53 3.06 -5.36 7.79
N ARG A 54 3.90 -4.43 7.35
CA ARG A 54 3.80 -2.99 7.67
C ARG A 54 4.25 -2.11 6.50
N PHE A 55 3.63 -0.94 6.38
CA PHE A 55 4.02 0.09 5.41
C PHE A 55 3.99 1.50 6.00
N VAL A 56 4.79 2.39 5.40
CA VAL A 56 4.79 3.83 5.68
C VAL A 56 4.79 4.61 4.36
N ILE A 57 3.92 5.61 4.26
CA ILE A 57 3.84 6.55 3.14
C ILE A 57 4.29 7.91 3.67
N MET A 58 5.28 8.49 3.02
CA MET A 58 5.85 9.80 3.34
C MET A 58 5.65 10.77 2.18
N ASP A 59 5.56 12.06 2.47
CA ASP A 59 5.65 13.08 1.45
C ASP A 59 7.11 13.29 0.98
N GLU A 60 7.31 14.09 -0.06
CA GLU A 60 8.64 14.43 -0.59
C GLU A 60 9.54 15.15 0.44
N GLY A 61 8.95 15.85 1.42
CA GLY A 61 9.66 16.50 2.51
C GLY A 61 10.08 15.53 3.63
N GLY A 62 9.69 14.26 3.55
CA GLY A 62 9.95 13.24 4.56
C GLY A 62 8.91 13.19 5.69
N GLU A 63 7.82 13.94 5.60
CA GLU A 63 6.75 13.87 6.60
C GLU A 63 5.92 12.59 6.42
N ILE A 64 5.63 11.90 7.53
CA ILE A 64 4.78 10.71 7.48
C ILE A 64 3.34 11.12 7.22
N VAL A 65 2.82 10.70 6.08
CA VAL A 65 1.43 10.95 5.67
C VAL A 65 0.52 9.82 6.13
N ALA A 66 0.96 8.57 6.03
CA ALA A 66 0.20 7.42 6.46
C ALA A 66 1.10 6.27 6.91
N LYS A 67 0.57 5.42 7.79
CA LYS A 67 1.20 4.16 8.21
C LYS A 67 0.13 3.10 8.38
N GLY A 68 0.43 1.87 8.04
CA GLY A 68 -0.52 0.77 8.14
C GLY A 68 0.14 -0.56 8.40
N LYS A 69 -0.70 -1.53 8.77
CA LYS A 69 -0.34 -2.95 8.79
C LYS A 69 -0.94 -3.61 7.56
N ILE A 70 -0.14 -4.45 6.91
CA ILE A 70 -0.61 -5.35 5.87
C ILE A 70 -1.09 -6.60 6.60
N GLN A 71 -2.39 -6.83 6.59
CA GLN A 71 -2.89 -8.17 6.86
C GLN A 71 -2.52 -9.00 5.65
N ALA A 72 -1.53 -9.89 5.81
CA ALA A 72 -1.42 -11.00 4.89
C ALA A 72 -2.79 -11.70 4.86
N PRO A 73 -3.27 -12.16 3.69
CA PRO A 73 -4.44 -13.02 3.65
C PRO A 73 -4.17 -14.18 4.62
N ASN A 74 -4.97 -14.26 5.68
CA ASN A 74 -4.83 -15.33 6.63
C ASN A 74 -5.16 -16.60 5.84
N LEU A 75 -4.20 -17.52 5.69
CA LEU A 75 -4.39 -18.71 4.86
C LEU A 75 -5.66 -19.48 5.29
N ASP A 76 -5.95 -19.42 6.58
CA ASP A 76 -7.17 -19.97 7.19
C ASP A 76 -8.45 -19.31 6.69
N ASP A 77 -8.47 -17.98 6.49
CA ASP A 77 -9.63 -17.26 5.95
C ASP A 77 -9.86 -17.58 4.46
N GLU A 78 -8.80 -17.85 3.69
CA GLU A 78 -8.93 -18.29 2.29
C GLU A 78 -9.36 -19.76 2.20
N LEU A 79 -8.79 -20.64 3.02
CA LEU A 79 -9.20 -22.04 3.13
C LEU A 79 -10.67 -22.17 3.53
N GLU A 80 -11.13 -21.39 4.52
CA GLU A 80 -12.54 -21.37 4.91
C GLU A 80 -13.47 -20.84 3.81
N ARG A 81 -13.04 -19.85 3.00
CA ARG A 81 -13.84 -19.37 1.86
C ARG A 81 -13.94 -20.43 0.77
N MET A 82 -12.85 -21.14 0.48
CA MET A 82 -12.85 -22.23 -0.50
C MET A 82 -13.73 -23.40 -0.05
N ASP A 83 -13.64 -23.80 1.21
CA ASP A 83 -14.46 -24.87 1.78
C ASP A 83 -15.97 -24.52 1.75
N ARG A 84 -16.32 -23.27 2.10
CA ARG A 84 -17.71 -22.79 1.98
C ARG A 84 -18.21 -22.69 0.53
N ALA A 85 -17.33 -22.41 -0.42
CA ALA A 85 -17.68 -22.36 -1.84
C ALA A 85 -17.88 -23.77 -2.43
N GLN A 86 -17.06 -24.75 -2.01
CA GLN A 86 -17.20 -26.15 -2.41
C GLN A 86 -18.44 -26.83 -1.80
N ASN A 87 -18.77 -26.54 -0.55
CA ASN A 87 -19.96 -27.10 0.12
C ASN A 87 -21.31 -26.57 -0.38
N ARG A 88 -21.35 -25.58 -1.28
CA ARG A 88 -22.59 -25.13 -1.95
C ARG A 88 -22.86 -25.80 -3.29
N LEU A 89 -21.89 -26.57 -3.80
CA LEU A 89 -21.97 -27.22 -5.11
C LEU A 89 -22.27 -28.74 -5.01
N ASN A 90 -22.37 -29.28 -3.79
CA ASN A 90 -22.88 -30.62 -3.48
C ASN A 90 -24.24 -30.51 -2.80
#